data_AF-A0A0E3R792-F1
#
_entry.id   AF-A0A0E3R792-F1
#
_cell.length_a   1.000
_cell.length_b   1.000
_cell.length_c   1.000
_cell.angle_alpha   90.00
_cell.angle_beta   90.00
_cell.angle_gamma   90.00
#
_symmetry.space_group_name_H-M   'P 1'
#
loop_
_entity.id
_entity.type
_entity.pdbx_description
1 polymer ?
#
loop_
_entity_poly.entity_id
_entity_poly.type
_entity_poly.pdbx_seq_one_letter_code
_entity_poly.pdbx_strand_id
1 'polypeptide(L)'
;MALEIEKIVNKHESALKKYRGLYVFADLLATFLVLYALFVLLNMRDIFLMSPTFEPYTGAKYSILGFEIVFETLGLIITGFILSLILTAIKHLRAEKKDAISFIEEKYPVLKERMRTAYDNRNTDNIIVRDLIGGVIIDSRPVNSSVFLNRKKLAKDVLVTVFAVVVLAYVAQTGYQTTFSPTDFSEVIENLPFSGSNSDIVSVEENGGTSSDPQDNSELFGEPAVIVVEGKDVDLKIPPGAGQGFTSQEEGEQNNESFIQSDIYNPEAIASQTYYENLPEGYRSVIQSYFEQLAEE
;
A
#
# COMPACT_ATOMS: atom_id res chain seq x y z
N MET A 1 9.24 54.63 15.16
CA MET A 1 9.42 54.59 13.70
C MET A 1 10.12 53.32 13.21
N ALA A 2 11.43 53.10 13.41
CA ALA A 2 12.10 51.86 12.96
C ALA A 2 11.46 50.57 13.55
N LEU A 3 11.13 50.60 14.85
CA LEU A 3 10.43 49.51 15.54
C LEU A 3 8.98 49.30 15.07
N GLU A 4 8.37 50.28 14.41
CA GLU A 4 6.99 50.19 13.95
C GLU A 4 6.89 49.55 12.57
N ILE A 5 7.82 49.87 11.66
CA ILE A 5 7.86 49.23 10.34
C ILE A 5 8.19 47.73 10.46
N GLU A 6 9.09 47.36 11.37
CA GLU A 6 9.39 45.96 11.66
C GLU A 6 8.18 45.21 12.22
N LYS A 7 7.42 45.83 13.15
CA LYS A 7 6.17 45.24 13.66
C LYS A 7 5.14 45.02 12.55
N ILE A 8 5.02 45.95 11.61
CA ILE A 8 4.08 45.82 10.48
C ILE A 8 4.51 44.67 9.56
N VAL A 9 5.79 44.61 9.18
CA VAL A 9 6.32 43.54 8.33
C VAL A 9 6.17 42.18 9.01
N ASN A 10 6.60 42.04 10.27
CA ASN A 10 6.51 40.79 11.03
C ASN A 10 5.06 40.33 11.21
N LYS A 11 4.11 41.27 11.39
CA LYS A 11 2.67 40.96 11.46
C LYS A 11 2.18 40.35 10.14
N HIS A 12 2.55 40.94 9.01
CA HIS A 12 2.15 40.46 7.69
C HIS A 12 2.84 39.16 7.30
N GLU A 13 4.11 38.98 7.66
CA GLU A 13 4.86 37.74 7.47
C GLU A 13 4.28 36.58 8.29
N SER A 14 3.95 36.84 9.57
CA SER A 14 3.26 35.87 10.42
C SER A 14 1.90 35.46 9.84
N ALA A 15 1.14 36.44 9.34
CA ALA A 15 -0.14 36.17 8.67
C ALA A 15 0.05 35.32 7.40
N LEU A 16 1.04 35.67 6.55
CA LEU A 16 1.37 34.91 5.35
C LEU A 16 1.77 33.47 5.68
N LYS A 17 2.59 33.25 6.71
CA LYS A 17 2.98 31.91 7.17
C LYS A 17 1.78 31.09 7.63
N LYS A 18 0.85 31.70 8.37
CA LYS A 18 -0.41 31.06 8.80
C LYS A 18 -1.27 30.66 7.58
N TYR A 19 -1.48 31.57 6.64
CA TYR A 19 -2.26 31.26 5.43
C TYR A 19 -1.57 30.21 4.57
N ARG A 20 -0.24 30.24 4.46
CA ARG A 20 0.53 29.20 3.77
C ARG A 20 0.32 27.83 4.39
N GLY A 21 0.39 27.74 5.71
CA GLY A 21 0.09 26.50 6.44
C GLY A 21 -1.34 26.03 6.19
N LEU A 22 -2.32 26.95 6.18
CA LEU A 22 -3.71 26.64 5.88
C LEU A 22 -3.88 26.07 4.45
N TYR A 23 -3.25 26.66 3.43
CA TYR A 23 -3.29 26.08 2.08
C TYR A 23 -2.65 24.71 2.00
N VAL A 24 -1.50 24.50 2.66
CA VAL A 24 -0.83 23.19 2.68
C VAL A 24 -1.73 22.15 3.32
N PHE A 25 -2.37 22.50 4.43
CA PHE A 25 -3.28 21.60 5.13
C PHE A 25 -4.53 21.29 4.30
N ALA A 26 -5.15 22.31 3.69
CA ALA A 26 -6.32 22.12 2.84
C ALA A 26 -6.00 21.25 1.61
N ASP A 27 -4.84 21.45 0.98
CA ASP A 27 -4.38 20.67 -0.16
C ASP A 27 -4.04 19.22 0.24
N LEU A 28 -3.40 19.02 1.40
CA LEU A 28 -3.15 17.68 1.96
C LEU A 28 -4.46 16.94 2.20
N LEU A 29 -5.42 17.59 2.87
CA LEU A 29 -6.71 16.99 3.18
C LEU A 29 -7.48 16.64 1.90
N ALA A 30 -7.49 17.54 0.91
CA ALA A 30 -8.13 17.29 -0.38
C ALA A 30 -7.46 16.12 -1.13
N THR A 31 -6.13 16.11 -1.22
CA THR A 31 -5.39 15.03 -1.91
C THR A 31 -5.55 13.68 -1.20
N PHE A 32 -5.53 13.66 0.14
CA PHE A 32 -5.80 12.47 0.94
C PHE A 32 -7.20 11.91 0.66
N LEU A 33 -8.25 12.75 0.72
CA LEU A 33 -9.61 12.27 0.49
C LEU A 33 -9.85 11.80 -0.94
N VAL A 34 -9.26 12.47 -1.93
CA VAL A 34 -9.32 12.03 -3.32
C VAL A 34 -8.62 10.69 -3.52
N LEU A 35 -7.42 10.52 -2.96
CA LEU A 35 -6.69 9.25 -3.03
C LEU A 35 -7.45 8.13 -2.32
N TYR A 36 -7.98 8.40 -1.14
CA TYR A 36 -8.75 7.42 -0.39
C TYR A 36 -10.05 7.04 -1.14
N ALA A 37 -10.77 8.01 -1.70
CA ALA A 37 -11.93 7.74 -2.55
C ALA A 37 -11.55 6.87 -3.76
N LEU A 38 -10.44 7.15 -4.41
CA LEU A 38 -9.93 6.35 -5.52
C LEU A 38 -9.56 4.93 -5.09
N PHE A 39 -8.92 4.77 -3.93
CA PHE A 39 -8.57 3.46 -3.38
C PHE A 39 -9.80 2.61 -3.04
N VAL A 40 -10.82 3.23 -2.46
CA VAL A 40 -12.08 2.55 -2.14
C VAL A 40 -12.83 2.17 -3.42
N LEU A 41 -12.83 3.04 -4.44
CA LEU A 41 -13.46 2.75 -5.73
C LEU A 41 -12.79 1.58 -6.45
N LEU A 42 -11.45 1.55 -6.48
CA LEU A 42 -10.64 0.55 -7.18
C LEU A 42 -10.36 -0.73 -6.37
N ASN A 43 -11.09 -0.98 -5.27
CA ASN A 43 -10.89 -2.17 -4.44
C ASN A 43 -9.43 -2.41 -4.00
N MET A 44 -8.69 -1.34 -3.68
CA MET A 44 -7.27 -1.43 -3.30
C MET A 44 -7.04 -2.14 -1.95
N ARG A 45 -8.10 -2.64 -1.30
CA ARG A 45 -7.98 -3.50 -0.11
C ARG A 45 -7.26 -4.80 -0.43
N ASP A 46 -7.41 -5.30 -1.65
CA ASP A 46 -6.87 -6.59 -2.06
C ASP A 46 -5.33 -6.55 -2.23
N ILE A 47 -4.72 -5.37 -2.24
CA ILE A 47 -3.25 -5.22 -2.20
C ILE A 47 -2.65 -5.87 -0.96
N PHE A 48 -3.37 -5.84 0.16
CA PHE A 48 -2.90 -6.49 1.38
C PHE A 48 -2.98 -8.02 1.31
N LEU A 49 -3.76 -8.59 0.38
CA LEU A 49 -3.79 -10.02 0.09
C LEU A 49 -2.67 -10.43 -0.87
N MET A 50 -2.22 -9.52 -1.74
CA MET A 50 -1.18 -9.80 -2.74
C MET A 50 0.22 -10.00 -2.11
N SER A 51 0.48 -9.45 -0.92
CA SER A 51 1.79 -9.57 -0.27
C SER A 51 1.74 -10.55 0.91
N PRO A 52 2.57 -11.61 0.92
CA PRO A 52 2.60 -12.63 1.98
C PRO A 52 3.00 -12.05 3.35
N THR A 53 3.57 -10.83 3.38
CA THR A 53 3.91 -10.15 4.63
C THR A 53 2.66 -9.75 5.44
N PHE A 54 1.52 -9.54 4.77
CA PHE A 54 0.30 -9.03 5.41
C PHE A 54 -0.76 -10.11 5.65
N GLU A 55 -0.58 -11.31 5.09
CA GLU A 55 -1.49 -12.46 5.24
C GLU A 55 -1.91 -12.72 6.71
N PRO A 56 -1.02 -12.71 7.72
CA PRO A 56 -1.40 -12.96 9.12
C PRO A 56 -2.32 -11.88 9.73
N TYR A 57 -2.39 -10.71 9.10
CA TYR A 57 -3.16 -9.56 9.56
C TYR A 57 -4.43 -9.32 8.76
N THR A 58 -4.56 -9.96 7.60
CA THR A 58 -5.76 -9.87 6.75
C THR A 58 -6.98 -10.43 7.50
N GLY A 59 -8.11 -9.73 7.42
CA GLY A 59 -9.33 -10.03 8.18
C GLY A 59 -9.27 -9.70 9.68
N ALA A 60 -8.13 -9.28 10.21
CA ALA A 60 -8.01 -8.91 11.61
C ALA A 60 -8.86 -7.65 11.90
N LYS A 61 -9.70 -7.74 12.94
CA LYS A 61 -10.55 -6.64 13.40
C LYS A 61 -9.95 -5.98 14.63
N TYR A 62 -9.80 -4.67 14.57
CA TYR A 62 -9.37 -3.86 15.70
C TYR A 62 -10.56 -3.08 16.24
N SER A 63 -10.85 -3.21 17.53
CA SER A 63 -11.84 -2.38 18.20
C SER A 63 -11.17 -1.08 18.64
N ILE A 64 -11.47 0.01 17.93
CA ILE A 64 -10.98 1.34 18.25
C ILE A 64 -12.20 2.20 18.57
N LEU A 65 -12.27 2.75 19.78
CA LEU A 65 -13.37 3.61 20.23
C LEU A 65 -14.78 2.98 20.09
N GLY A 66 -14.89 1.64 20.17
CA GLY A 66 -16.16 0.92 20.02
C GLY A 66 -16.57 0.65 18.57
N PHE A 67 -15.73 0.98 17.59
CA PHE A 67 -15.90 0.59 16.19
C PHE A 67 -14.95 -0.55 15.84
N GLU A 68 -15.48 -1.59 15.19
CA GLU A 68 -14.66 -2.65 14.58
C GLU A 68 -14.15 -2.17 13.22
N ILE A 69 -12.83 -1.99 13.11
CA ILE A 69 -12.16 -1.61 11.87
C ILE A 69 -11.30 -2.78 11.42
N VAL A 70 -11.47 -3.21 10.16
CA VAL A 70 -10.66 -4.28 9.57
C VAL A 70 -9.28 -3.75 9.16
N PHE A 71 -8.25 -4.57 9.31
CA PHE A 71 -6.85 -4.25 9.02
C PHE A 71 -6.65 -3.56 7.66
N GLU A 72 -7.27 -4.06 6.59
CA GLU A 72 -7.10 -3.53 5.23
C GLU A 72 -7.63 -2.10 5.11
N THR A 73 -8.71 -1.78 5.84
CA THR A 73 -9.25 -0.41 5.86
C THR A 73 -8.30 0.54 6.57
N LEU A 74 -7.72 0.09 7.69
CA LEU A 74 -6.72 0.86 8.43
C LEU A 74 -5.43 1.04 7.61
N GLY A 75 -4.97 -0.04 6.97
CA GLY A 75 -3.83 -0.03 6.06
C GLY A 75 -4.03 0.93 4.90
N LEU A 76 -5.20 0.92 4.24
CA LEU A 76 -5.53 1.86 3.17
C LEU A 76 -5.51 3.32 3.64
N ILE A 77 -6.05 3.61 4.83
CA ILE A 77 -6.02 4.96 5.39
C ILE A 77 -4.58 5.42 5.61
N ILE A 78 -3.74 4.57 6.20
CA ILE A 78 -2.33 4.89 6.49
C ILE A 78 -1.55 5.08 5.18
N THR A 79 -1.67 4.15 4.24
CA THR A 79 -1.00 4.22 2.93
C THR A 79 -1.45 5.44 2.14
N GLY A 80 -2.76 5.71 2.10
CA GLY A 80 -3.31 6.91 1.45
C GLY A 80 -2.80 8.20 2.10
N PHE A 81 -2.68 8.23 3.42
CA PHE A 81 -2.14 9.38 4.14
C PHE A 81 -0.66 9.61 3.83
N ILE A 82 0.16 8.56 3.85
CA ILE A 82 1.59 8.65 3.52
C ILE A 82 1.77 9.15 2.07
N LEU A 83 1.02 8.58 1.12
CA LEU A 83 1.09 9.00 -0.28
C LEU A 83 0.63 10.45 -0.47
N SER A 84 -0.43 10.87 0.24
CA SER A 84 -0.88 12.26 0.23
C SER A 84 0.18 13.23 0.78
N LEU A 85 0.91 12.82 1.82
CA LEU A 85 2.04 13.58 2.38
C LEU A 85 3.15 13.76 1.35
N ILE A 86 3.53 12.68 0.65
CA ILE A 86 4.56 12.70 -0.39
C ILE A 86 4.15 13.63 -1.54
N LEU A 87 2.93 13.48 -2.08
CA LEU A 87 2.44 14.33 -3.17
C LEU A 87 2.35 15.81 -2.77
N THR A 88 1.85 16.08 -1.57
CA THR A 88 1.76 17.45 -1.03
C THR A 88 3.16 18.03 -0.83
N ALA A 89 4.11 17.26 -0.30
CA ALA A 89 5.49 17.68 -0.13
C ALA A 89 6.13 18.03 -1.46
N ILE A 90 6.01 17.19 -2.49
CA ILE A 90 6.56 17.45 -3.83
C ILE A 90 5.98 18.76 -4.40
N LYS A 91 4.66 18.93 -4.31
CA LYS A 91 3.96 20.13 -4.83
C LYS A 91 4.40 21.41 -4.13
N HIS A 92 4.60 21.36 -2.81
CA HIS A 92 4.98 22.53 -2.02
C HIS A 92 6.48 22.80 -1.96
N LEU A 93 7.33 21.80 -2.22
CA LEU A 93 8.77 21.97 -2.41
C LEU A 93 9.08 22.73 -3.70
N ARG A 94 8.32 22.45 -4.78
CA ARG A 94 8.44 23.14 -6.07
C ARG A 94 7.84 24.55 -6.08
N ALA A 95 7.08 24.92 -5.05
CA ALA A 95 6.40 26.21 -5.00
C ALA A 95 7.35 27.32 -4.52
N GLU A 96 7.57 28.32 -5.37
CA GLU A 96 8.35 29.52 -5.02
C GLU A 96 7.83 30.18 -3.75
N LYS A 97 8.75 30.56 -2.86
CA LYS A 97 8.43 31.27 -1.63
C LYS A 97 8.50 32.77 -1.92
N LYS A 98 7.35 33.41 -2.18
CA LYS A 98 7.28 34.88 -2.23
C LYS A 98 7.30 35.45 -0.81
N ASP A 99 8.11 36.49 -0.59
CA ASP A 99 8.16 37.22 0.67
C ASP A 99 6.92 38.09 0.88
N ALA A 100 6.60 38.39 2.14
CA ALA A 100 5.45 39.23 2.49
C ALA A 100 5.53 40.63 1.88
N ILE A 101 6.73 41.22 1.85
CA ILE A 101 6.98 42.52 1.21
C ILE A 101 6.69 42.45 -0.28
N SER A 102 7.23 41.45 -0.98
CA SER A 102 7.00 41.26 -2.42
C SER A 102 5.50 41.09 -2.75
N PHE A 103 4.76 40.35 -1.92
CA PHE A 103 3.32 40.17 -2.11
C PHE A 103 2.50 41.45 -1.85
N ILE A 104 2.92 42.28 -0.88
CA ILE A 104 2.27 43.58 -0.62
C ILE A 104 2.54 44.53 -1.79
N GLU A 105 3.80 44.62 -2.26
CA GLU A 105 4.19 45.50 -3.37
C GLU A 105 3.51 45.12 -4.70
N GLU A 106 3.27 43.83 -4.94
CA GLU A 106 2.53 43.35 -6.12
C GLU A 106 1.08 43.85 -6.12
N LYS A 107 0.44 43.97 -4.94
CA LYS A 107 -0.97 44.36 -4.83
C LYS A 107 -1.20 45.86 -4.59
N TYR A 108 -0.22 46.52 -3.97
CA TYR A 108 -0.27 47.95 -3.65
C TYR A 108 0.88 48.67 -4.32
N PRO A 109 0.68 49.23 -5.54
CA PRO A 109 1.76 49.84 -6.31
C PRO A 109 2.36 51.07 -5.63
N VAL A 110 1.61 51.74 -4.74
CA VAL A 110 2.08 52.89 -3.94
C VAL A 110 3.22 52.52 -2.98
N LEU A 111 3.28 51.25 -2.56
CA LEU A 111 4.30 50.71 -1.66
C LEU A 111 5.46 50.06 -2.41
N LYS A 112 5.35 49.87 -3.74
CA LYS A 112 6.36 49.23 -4.57
C LYS A 112 7.70 49.94 -4.43
N GLU A 113 8.76 49.17 -4.18
CA GLU A 113 10.12 49.62 -3.87
C GLU A 113 10.25 50.40 -2.55
N ARG A 114 9.31 51.31 -2.22
CA ARG A 114 9.31 52.10 -0.99
C ARG A 114 9.31 51.24 0.26
N MET A 115 8.49 50.18 0.30
CA MET A 115 8.39 49.30 1.46
C MET A 115 9.67 48.50 1.68
N ARG A 116 10.23 47.91 0.63
CA ARG A 116 11.52 47.24 0.67
C ARG A 116 12.64 48.20 1.08
N THR A 117 12.75 49.38 0.45
CA THR A 117 13.79 50.36 0.77
C THR A 117 13.70 50.87 2.21
N ALA A 118 12.48 51.08 2.72
CA ALA A 118 12.26 51.47 4.12
C ALA A 118 12.65 50.37 5.11
N TYR A 119 12.41 49.09 4.75
CA TYR A 119 12.79 47.95 5.57
C TYR A 119 14.31 47.69 5.57
N ASP A 120 14.96 47.81 4.41
CA ASP A 120 16.40 47.64 4.25
C ASP A 120 17.18 48.71 5.02
N ASN A 121 16.67 49.96 5.04
CA ASN A 121 17.29 51.10 5.74
C ASN A 121 16.73 51.35 7.14
N ARG A 122 16.02 50.38 7.76
CA ARG A 122 15.34 50.58 9.06
C ARG A 122 16.27 50.99 10.22
N ASN A 123 17.55 50.64 10.14
CA ASN A 123 18.54 50.96 11.16
C ASN A 123 19.30 52.26 10.89
N THR A 124 19.03 52.92 9.77
CA THR A 124 19.71 54.15 9.36
C THR A 124 18.92 55.36 9.87
N ASP A 125 19.52 56.14 10.76
CA ASP A 125 18.90 57.37 11.26
C ASP A 125 19.26 58.56 10.36
N ASN A 126 18.39 58.85 9.39
CA ASN A 126 18.49 60.00 8.49
C ASN A 126 17.09 60.61 8.33
N ILE A 127 16.99 61.94 8.23
CA ILE A 127 15.74 62.66 8.00
C ILE A 127 14.97 62.14 6.78
N ILE A 128 15.67 61.77 5.70
CA ILE A 128 15.08 61.22 4.46
C ILE A 128 14.48 59.84 4.74
N VAL A 129 15.22 58.99 5.45
CA VAL A 129 14.77 57.63 5.80
C VAL A 129 13.59 57.69 6.76
N ARG A 130 13.59 58.64 7.70
CA ARG A 130 12.49 58.87 8.63
C ARG A 130 11.20 59.31 7.94
N ASP A 131 11.31 60.22 6.97
CA ASP A 131 10.17 60.63 6.14
C ASP A 131 9.64 59.46 5.29
N LEU A 132 10.55 58.67 4.68
CA LEU A 132 10.18 57.46 3.94
C LEU A 132 9.46 56.44 4.82
N ILE A 133 9.99 56.12 6.00
CA ILE A 133 9.36 55.19 6.95
C ILE A 133 7.99 55.73 7.40
N GLY A 134 7.89 57.02 7.71
CA GLY A 134 6.62 57.67 8.06
C GLY A 134 5.57 57.54 6.96
N GLY A 135 5.95 57.81 5.72
CA GLY A 135 5.09 57.64 4.54
C GLY A 135 4.64 56.19 4.36
N VAL A 136 5.57 55.23 4.44
CA VAL A 136 5.24 53.79 4.33
C VAL A 136 4.32 53.33 5.46
N ILE A 137 4.46 53.84 6.69
CA ILE A 137 3.55 53.52 7.80
C ILE A 137 2.13 54.02 7.50
N ILE A 138 1.98 55.23 6.95
CA ILE A 138 0.67 55.78 6.58
C ILE A 138 0.06 54.99 5.43
N ASP A 139 0.84 54.74 4.38
CA ASP A 139 0.40 54.05 3.17
C ASP A 139 0.11 52.56 3.41
N SER A 140 0.68 51.95 4.47
CA SER A 140 0.43 50.55 4.85
C SER A 140 -0.77 50.34 5.77
N ARG A 141 -1.33 51.39 6.40
CA ARG A 141 -2.55 51.28 7.23
C ARG A 141 -3.74 50.60 6.55
N PRO A 142 -4.07 50.88 5.26
CA PRO A 142 -5.18 50.22 4.59
C PRO A 142 -4.89 48.76 4.20
N VAL A 143 -3.64 48.28 4.33
CA VAL A 143 -3.26 46.92 3.94
C VAL A 143 -3.80 45.90 4.93
N ASN A 144 -4.92 45.28 4.57
CA ASN A 144 -5.52 44.21 5.36
C ASN A 144 -4.75 42.89 5.21
N SER A 145 -4.52 42.16 6.30
CA SER A 145 -3.90 40.83 6.25
C SER A 145 -4.71 39.80 5.43
N SER A 146 -6.01 40.05 5.22
CA SER A 146 -6.84 39.23 4.33
C SER A 146 -6.40 39.25 2.86
N VAL A 147 -5.54 40.21 2.48
CA VAL A 147 -4.93 40.31 1.16
C VAL A 147 -4.13 39.06 0.79
N PHE A 148 -3.45 38.45 1.77
CA PHE A 148 -2.66 37.22 1.59
C PHE A 148 -3.55 35.97 1.42
N LEU A 149 -4.86 36.10 1.65
CA LEU A 149 -5.82 35.03 1.45
C LEU A 149 -6.28 34.95 -0.02
N ASN A 150 -5.69 34.03 -0.79
CA ASN A 150 -6.19 33.59 -2.07
C ASN A 150 -7.45 32.72 -1.89
N ARG A 151 -8.60 33.41 -1.80
CA ARG A 151 -9.92 32.78 -1.63
C ARG A 151 -10.27 31.81 -2.75
N LYS A 152 -9.84 32.08 -4.00
CA LYS A 152 -10.12 31.20 -5.15
C LYS A 152 -9.43 29.85 -4.98
N LYS A 153 -8.17 29.86 -4.53
CA LYS A 153 -7.41 28.63 -4.26
C LYS A 153 -8.08 27.80 -3.16
N LEU A 154 -8.40 28.42 -2.02
CA LEU A 154 -9.10 27.69 -0.94
C LEU A 154 -10.48 27.20 -1.34
N ALA A 155 -11.26 28.00 -2.06
CA ALA A 155 -12.58 27.58 -2.52
C ALA A 155 -12.49 26.34 -3.42
N LYS A 156 -11.47 26.26 -4.29
CA LYS A 156 -11.21 25.06 -5.09
C LYS A 156 -10.90 23.86 -4.21
N ASP A 157 -9.97 23.99 -3.26
CA ASP A 157 -9.55 22.88 -2.40
C ASP A 157 -10.72 22.38 -1.52
N VAL A 158 -11.54 23.30 -1.00
CA VAL A 158 -12.77 22.97 -0.27
C VAL A 158 -13.79 22.26 -1.17
N LEU A 159 -14.00 22.74 -2.39
CA LEU A 159 -14.94 22.11 -3.33
C LEU A 159 -14.52 20.69 -3.70
N VAL A 160 -13.22 20.46 -3.96
CA VAL A 160 -12.67 19.12 -4.20
C VAL A 160 -12.85 18.21 -2.98
N THR A 161 -12.60 18.74 -1.78
CA THR A 161 -12.81 18.02 -0.52
C THR A 161 -14.27 17.59 -0.36
N VAL A 162 -15.22 18.51 -0.56
CA VAL A 162 -16.66 18.23 -0.46
C VAL A 162 -17.07 17.18 -1.49
N PHE A 163 -16.59 17.30 -2.73
CA PHE A 163 -16.86 16.33 -3.77
C PHE A 163 -16.35 14.93 -3.41
N ALA A 164 -15.11 14.82 -2.91
CA ALA A 164 -14.55 13.54 -2.46
C ALA A 164 -15.34 12.91 -1.32
N VAL A 165 -15.80 13.71 -0.35
CA VAL A 165 -16.65 13.24 0.76
C VAL A 165 -18.00 12.73 0.24
N VAL A 166 -18.62 13.42 -0.73
CA VAL A 166 -19.88 12.98 -1.34
C VAL A 166 -19.70 11.64 -2.05
N VAL A 167 -18.61 11.47 -2.80
CA VAL A 167 -18.30 10.19 -3.46
C VAL A 167 -18.12 9.08 -2.43
N LEU A 168 -17.35 9.33 -1.36
CA LEU A 168 -17.16 8.35 -0.28
C LEU A 168 -18.47 7.98 0.42
N ALA A 169 -19.34 8.95 0.70
CA ALA A 169 -20.64 8.70 1.29
C ALA A 169 -21.54 7.86 0.37
N TYR A 170 -21.52 8.15 -0.93
CA TYR A 170 -22.24 7.37 -1.92
C TYR A 170 -21.74 5.92 -1.96
N VAL A 171 -20.42 5.72 -1.99
CA VAL A 171 -19.81 4.37 -1.97
C VAL A 171 -20.14 3.64 -0.67
N ALA A 172 -20.08 4.32 0.47
CA ALA A 172 -20.44 3.71 1.76
C ALA A 172 -21.92 3.28 1.84
N GLN A 173 -22.82 4.01 1.18
CA GLN A 173 -24.25 3.68 1.18
C GLN A 173 -24.62 2.59 0.17
N THR A 174 -24.03 2.62 -1.01
CA THR A 174 -24.35 1.70 -2.11
C THR A 174 -23.51 0.43 -2.10
N GLY A 175 -22.37 0.44 -1.38
CA GLY A 175 -21.35 -0.59 -1.49
C GLY A 175 -20.71 -0.64 -2.88
N TYR A 176 -20.89 0.40 -3.70
CA TYR A 176 -20.41 0.39 -5.08
C TYR A 176 -18.88 0.41 -5.10
N GLN A 177 -18.31 -0.68 -5.62
CA GLN A 177 -16.89 -0.82 -5.87
C GLN A 177 -16.71 -1.32 -7.30
N THR A 178 -15.64 -0.91 -7.98
CA THR A 178 -15.40 -1.36 -9.36
C THR A 178 -15.02 -2.84 -9.36
N THR A 179 -15.37 -3.55 -10.42
CA THR A 179 -14.96 -4.96 -10.59
C THR A 179 -13.46 -5.14 -10.80
N PHE A 180 -12.73 -4.06 -11.12
CA PHE A 180 -11.28 -4.09 -11.26
C PHE A 180 -10.62 -4.06 -9.89
N SER A 181 -9.83 -5.09 -9.58
CA SER A 181 -9.00 -5.18 -8.38
C SER A 181 -7.51 -5.25 -8.75
N PRO A 182 -6.58 -4.79 -7.88
CA PRO A 182 -5.14 -4.95 -8.08
C PRO A 182 -4.67 -6.38 -8.38
N THR A 183 -5.43 -7.40 -7.95
CA THR A 183 -5.18 -8.81 -8.28
C THR A 183 -5.38 -9.12 -9.76
N ASP A 184 -6.28 -8.43 -10.46
CA ASP A 184 -6.48 -8.63 -11.91
C ASP A 184 -5.28 -8.07 -12.71
N PHE A 185 -4.55 -7.12 -12.13
CA PHE A 185 -3.37 -6.53 -12.75
C PHE A 185 -2.10 -7.36 -12.54
N SER A 186 -2.02 -8.22 -11.51
CA SER A 186 -0.83 -9.07 -11.31
C SER A 186 -0.67 -10.08 -12.43
N GLU A 187 -1.77 -10.69 -12.90
CA GLU A 187 -1.78 -11.58 -14.06
C GLU A 187 -1.32 -10.86 -15.34
N VAL A 188 -1.70 -9.59 -15.51
CA VAL A 188 -1.27 -8.78 -16.68
C VAL A 188 0.21 -8.38 -16.57
N ILE A 189 0.73 -8.13 -15.36
CA ILE A 189 2.13 -7.77 -15.11
C ILE A 189 3.06 -8.98 -15.29
N GLU A 190 2.62 -10.18 -14.92
CA GLU A 190 3.36 -11.43 -15.17
C GLU A 190 3.47 -11.74 -16.67
N ASN A 191 2.48 -11.32 -17.47
CA ASN A 191 2.47 -11.48 -18.92
C ASN A 191 3.24 -10.38 -19.70
N LEU A 192 3.89 -9.42 -19.02
CA LEU A 192 4.69 -8.38 -19.67
C LEU A 192 6.11 -8.90 -19.99
N PRO A 193 6.59 -8.81 -21.24
CA PRO A 193 7.88 -9.38 -21.70
C PRO A 193 9.15 -8.72 -21.10
N PHE A 194 9.00 -7.87 -20.10
CA PHE A 194 10.07 -7.19 -19.37
C PHE A 194 10.12 -7.54 -17.87
N SER A 195 9.19 -8.36 -17.36
CA SER A 195 9.22 -8.83 -15.97
C SER A 195 10.16 -10.04 -15.86
N GLY A 196 11.45 -9.78 -15.63
CA GLY A 196 12.46 -10.81 -15.41
C GLY A 196 12.35 -11.48 -14.04
N SER A 197 11.21 -12.09 -13.72
CA SER A 197 11.08 -12.98 -12.57
C SER A 197 11.18 -14.42 -13.06
N ASN A 198 12.40 -14.95 -13.12
CA ASN A 198 12.64 -16.39 -13.24
C ASN A 198 12.25 -17.08 -11.93
N SER A 199 10.97 -17.15 -11.65
CA SER A 199 10.41 -18.05 -10.65
C SER A 199 9.69 -19.14 -11.41
N ASP A 200 10.42 -20.22 -11.73
CA ASP A 200 9.84 -21.52 -12.07
C ASP A 200 9.04 -22.01 -10.87
N ILE A 201 7.81 -21.50 -10.75
CA ILE A 201 6.78 -22.05 -9.89
C ILE A 201 5.74 -22.54 -10.86
N VAL A 202 5.68 -23.87 -11.01
CA VAL A 202 4.61 -24.54 -11.75
C VAL A 202 3.29 -24.12 -11.10
N SER A 203 2.58 -23.21 -11.76
CA SER A 203 1.19 -22.89 -11.47
C SER A 203 0.37 -24.11 -11.86
N VAL A 204 -0.05 -24.88 -10.85
CA VAL A 204 -1.16 -25.82 -11.04
C VAL A 204 -2.40 -24.97 -11.22
N GLU A 205 -2.84 -24.87 -12.47
CA GLU A 205 -4.06 -24.18 -12.85
C GLU A 205 -5.25 -24.93 -12.25
N GLU A 206 -5.82 -24.39 -11.17
CA GLU A 206 -7.12 -24.81 -10.65
C GLU A 206 -8.22 -24.27 -11.59
N ASN A 207 -8.27 -24.79 -12.80
CA ASN A 207 -9.37 -24.57 -13.73
C ASN A 207 -10.29 -25.79 -13.74
N GLY A 208 -11.07 -25.90 -12.66
CA GLY A 208 -12.32 -26.64 -12.65
C GLY A 208 -13.33 -25.93 -13.56
N GLY A 209 -13.20 -26.13 -14.86
CA GLY A 209 -13.99 -25.44 -15.88
C GLY A 209 -14.35 -26.36 -17.03
N THR A 210 -15.55 -26.94 -16.94
CA THR A 210 -16.42 -27.34 -18.05
C THR A 210 -16.10 -26.61 -19.36
N SER A 211 -15.47 -27.31 -20.32
CA SER A 211 -15.43 -26.88 -21.71
C SER A 211 -15.94 -28.01 -22.61
N SER A 212 -17.03 -27.67 -23.29
CA SER A 212 -17.71 -28.44 -24.30
C SER A 212 -17.10 -28.12 -25.67
N ASP A 213 -16.18 -28.95 -26.16
CA ASP A 213 -16.05 -29.26 -27.59
C ASP A 213 -15.16 -30.52 -27.76
N PRO A 214 -15.53 -31.50 -28.59
CA PRO A 214 -14.84 -32.79 -28.69
C PRO A 214 -13.70 -32.67 -29.70
N GLN A 215 -12.50 -32.34 -29.22
CA GLN A 215 -11.28 -32.60 -29.97
C GLN A 215 -10.72 -33.97 -29.58
N ASP A 216 -10.54 -34.76 -30.63
CA ASP A 216 -10.15 -36.16 -30.72
C ASP A 216 -8.93 -36.52 -29.84
N ASN A 217 -9.19 -37.11 -28.67
CA ASN A 217 -8.17 -37.62 -27.74
C ASN A 217 -8.00 -39.14 -27.85
N SER A 218 -8.09 -39.68 -29.07
CA SER A 218 -8.03 -41.12 -29.33
C SER A 218 -6.61 -41.71 -29.33
N GLU A 219 -5.55 -40.90 -29.22
CA GLU A 219 -4.15 -41.37 -29.22
C GLU A 219 -3.47 -41.44 -27.82
N LEU A 220 -4.12 -40.96 -26.75
CA LEU A 220 -3.52 -40.94 -25.40
C LEU A 220 -3.83 -42.18 -24.55
N PHE A 221 -4.73 -43.05 -25.00
CA PHE A 221 -5.03 -44.32 -24.34
C PHE A 221 -4.91 -45.42 -25.39
N GLY A 222 -3.89 -46.28 -25.25
CA GLY A 222 -3.73 -47.46 -26.10
C GLY A 222 -4.98 -48.35 -26.11
N GLU A 223 -5.13 -49.16 -27.16
CA GLU A 223 -6.33 -49.96 -27.39
C GLU A 223 -6.71 -50.81 -26.16
N PRO A 224 -7.94 -50.71 -25.64
CA PRO A 224 -8.37 -51.48 -24.49
C PRO A 224 -8.50 -52.97 -24.86
N ALA A 225 -7.66 -53.81 -24.25
CA ALA A 225 -7.77 -55.26 -24.37
C ALA A 225 -8.96 -55.76 -23.55
N VAL A 226 -10.08 -56.04 -24.22
CA VAL A 226 -11.27 -56.65 -23.59
C VAL A 226 -11.06 -58.16 -23.50
N ILE A 227 -10.81 -58.66 -22.29
CA ILE A 227 -10.82 -60.11 -22.03
C ILE A 227 -12.28 -60.53 -21.79
N VAL A 228 -12.90 -61.15 -22.81
CA VAL A 228 -14.23 -61.77 -22.68
C VAL A 228 -14.05 -63.15 -22.05
N VAL A 229 -14.41 -63.29 -20.77
CA VAL A 229 -14.58 -64.61 -20.13
C VAL A 229 -16.06 -64.95 -20.17
N GLU A 230 -16.42 -65.95 -20.97
CA GLU A 230 -17.80 -66.39 -21.20
C GLU A 230 -18.52 -66.75 -19.89
N GLY A 231 -19.62 -66.03 -19.59
CA GLY A 231 -20.78 -66.62 -18.92
C GLY A 231 -20.87 -66.59 -17.38
N LYS A 232 -20.17 -65.69 -16.68
CA LYS A 232 -20.43 -65.42 -15.25
C LYS A 232 -20.49 -63.92 -14.95
N ASP A 233 -21.60 -63.48 -14.36
CA ASP A 233 -21.79 -62.11 -13.90
C ASP A 233 -20.79 -61.82 -12.75
N VAL A 234 -19.91 -60.84 -12.96
CA VAL A 234 -18.97 -60.35 -11.94
C VAL A 234 -19.51 -59.02 -11.39
N ASP A 235 -19.80 -58.95 -10.09
CA ASP A 235 -20.31 -57.73 -9.43
C ASP A 235 -19.17 -56.70 -9.33
N LEU A 236 -19.22 -55.64 -10.15
CA LEU A 236 -18.22 -54.56 -10.22
C LEU A 236 -18.49 -53.46 -9.17
N LYS A 237 -18.82 -53.84 -7.95
CA LYS A 237 -18.97 -52.88 -6.85
C LYS A 237 -17.62 -52.60 -6.20
N ILE A 238 -17.15 -51.38 -6.36
CA ILE A 238 -16.01 -50.84 -5.61
C ILE A 238 -16.52 -50.41 -4.23
N PRO A 239 -16.10 -51.04 -3.13
CA PRO A 239 -16.47 -50.59 -1.80
C PRO A 239 -15.81 -49.23 -1.49
N PRO A 240 -16.51 -48.32 -0.80
CA PRO A 240 -15.97 -47.01 -0.47
C PRO A 240 -14.74 -47.16 0.45
N GLY A 241 -13.59 -46.64 0.00
CA GLY A 241 -12.31 -46.69 0.73
C GLY A 241 -11.17 -47.41 -0.01
N ALA A 242 -11.45 -48.11 -1.11
CA ALA A 242 -10.40 -48.59 -2.01
C ALA A 242 -9.97 -47.46 -2.96
N GLY A 243 -8.71 -47.02 -2.85
CA GLY A 243 -8.10 -46.14 -3.86
C GLY A 243 -8.10 -46.77 -5.27
N GLN A 244 -7.72 -46.00 -6.28
CA GLN A 244 -7.80 -46.41 -7.71
C GLN A 244 -7.20 -47.80 -7.97
N GLY A 245 -8.05 -48.77 -8.31
CA GLY A 245 -7.64 -50.07 -8.85
C GLY A 245 -8.51 -51.25 -8.38
N PHE A 246 -8.74 -52.21 -9.28
CA PHE A 246 -9.33 -53.51 -8.94
C PHE A 246 -8.22 -54.46 -8.52
N THR A 247 -8.13 -54.80 -7.24
CA THR A 247 -7.26 -55.89 -6.78
C THR A 247 -8.14 -57.09 -6.42
N SER A 248 -7.77 -58.28 -6.91
CA SER A 248 -8.39 -59.54 -6.47
C SER A 248 -7.98 -59.77 -5.02
N GLN A 249 -8.93 -59.65 -4.11
CA GLN A 249 -8.69 -59.82 -2.68
C GLN A 249 -8.70 -61.32 -2.34
N GLU A 250 -7.53 -61.95 -2.27
CA GLU A 250 -7.38 -63.16 -1.47
C GLU A 250 -7.52 -62.78 0.01
N GLU A 251 -8.42 -63.45 0.72
CA GLU A 251 -8.73 -63.23 2.13
C GLU A 251 -7.51 -63.50 3.01
N GLY A 252 -6.71 -62.46 3.27
CA GLY A 252 -5.70 -62.46 4.33
C GLY A 252 -6.35 -62.19 5.69
N GLU A 253 -6.10 -63.07 6.66
CA GLU A 253 -6.61 -62.97 8.04
C GLU A 253 -6.37 -61.58 8.65
N GLN A 254 -7.44 -60.95 9.15
CA GLN A 254 -7.36 -59.69 9.89
C GLN A 254 -6.69 -59.91 11.25
N ASN A 255 -5.42 -59.55 11.36
CA ASN A 255 -4.79 -59.34 12.67
C ASN A 255 -5.34 -58.04 13.28
N ASN A 256 -6.07 -58.18 14.39
CA ASN A 256 -6.58 -57.08 15.20
C ASN A 256 -5.47 -56.45 16.04
N GLU A 257 -4.53 -55.75 15.41
CA GLU A 257 -3.61 -54.87 16.13
C GLU A 257 -4.21 -53.47 16.20
N SER A 258 -4.75 -53.13 17.38
CA SER A 258 -5.17 -51.76 17.70
C SER A 258 -3.96 -50.85 17.79
N PHE A 259 -3.97 -49.75 17.03
CA PHE A 259 -2.93 -48.73 17.11
C PHE A 259 -2.81 -48.18 18.52
N ILE A 260 -1.60 -48.28 19.09
CA ILE A 260 -1.25 -47.67 20.37
C ILE A 260 -0.80 -46.24 20.08
N GLN A 261 -1.50 -45.26 20.66
CA GLN A 261 -1.11 -43.86 20.63
C GLN A 261 0.20 -43.70 21.42
N SER A 262 1.25 -43.16 20.79
CA SER A 262 2.53 -42.91 21.46
C SER A 262 2.39 -41.83 22.54
N ASP A 263 3.06 -42.04 23.68
CA ASP A 263 3.08 -41.10 24.81
C ASP A 263 3.62 -39.71 24.42
N ILE A 264 3.13 -38.69 25.14
CA ILE A 264 3.52 -37.29 24.99
C ILE A 264 5.01 -37.14 25.35
N TYR A 265 5.84 -36.84 24.36
CA TYR A 265 7.26 -36.56 24.58
C TYR A 265 7.41 -35.24 25.36
N ASN A 266 8.08 -35.27 26.51
CA ASN A 266 8.45 -34.06 27.26
C ASN A 266 9.68 -33.42 26.60
N PRO A 267 9.59 -32.22 25.99
CA PRO A 267 10.73 -31.61 25.35
C PRO A 267 11.64 -30.98 26.42
N GLU A 268 12.59 -31.75 26.96
CA GLU A 268 13.76 -31.13 27.59
C GLU A 268 14.58 -30.41 26.53
N ALA A 269 14.82 -29.12 26.75
CA ALA A 269 15.64 -28.28 25.88
C ALA A 269 17.09 -28.76 25.89
N ILE A 270 17.50 -29.46 24.84
CA ILE A 270 18.90 -29.86 24.64
C ILE A 270 19.67 -28.63 24.12
N ALA A 271 20.63 -28.16 24.89
CA ALA A 271 21.58 -27.13 24.48
C ALA A 271 22.51 -27.67 23.36
N SER A 272 22.77 -26.84 22.34
CA SER A 272 23.35 -27.21 21.04
C SER A 272 24.83 -27.64 21.02
N GLN A 273 25.41 -28.13 22.11
CA GLN A 273 26.86 -28.30 22.22
C GLN A 273 27.42 -29.71 21.94
N THR A 274 26.68 -30.61 21.28
CA THR A 274 27.23 -31.96 20.98
C THR A 274 26.89 -32.50 19.61
N TYR A 275 26.56 -31.65 18.63
CA TYR A 275 26.25 -32.12 17.27
C TYR A 275 27.48 -32.64 16.49
N TYR A 276 28.70 -32.41 16.99
CA TYR A 276 29.93 -32.81 16.30
C TYR A 276 30.50 -34.16 16.74
N GLU A 277 30.05 -34.76 17.85
CA GLU A 277 30.75 -35.91 18.44
C GLU A 277 30.12 -37.29 18.16
N ASN A 278 28.96 -37.37 17.50
CA ASN A 278 28.38 -38.67 17.10
C ASN A 278 27.73 -38.59 15.71
N LEU A 279 28.56 -38.57 14.67
CA LEU A 279 28.12 -38.84 13.30
C LEU A 279 28.24 -40.35 13.04
N PRO A 280 27.18 -41.01 12.52
CA PRO A 280 27.27 -42.43 12.14
C PRO A 280 28.39 -42.67 11.13
N GLU A 281 29.17 -43.74 11.35
CA GLU A 281 30.26 -44.15 10.46
C GLU A 281 29.78 -44.24 9.01
N GLY A 282 30.46 -43.52 8.10
CA GLY A 282 30.13 -43.46 6.66
C GLY A 282 29.67 -42.08 6.15
N TYR A 283 29.10 -41.22 7.00
CA TYR A 283 28.61 -39.90 6.54
C TYR A 283 29.69 -38.82 6.47
N ARG A 284 30.86 -39.07 7.08
CA ARG A 284 31.97 -38.11 7.11
C ARG A 284 32.55 -37.85 5.71
N SER A 285 32.65 -38.88 4.87
CA SER A 285 33.20 -38.76 3.51
C SER A 285 32.28 -37.95 2.60
N VAL A 286 30.96 -38.12 2.72
CA VAL A 286 29.95 -37.40 1.93
C VAL A 286 29.96 -35.91 2.27
N ILE A 287 30.05 -35.59 3.56
CA ILE A 287 30.13 -34.20 4.04
C ILE A 287 31.43 -33.56 3.55
N GLN A 288 32.55 -34.28 3.62
CA GLN A 288 33.83 -33.78 3.16
C GLN A 288 33.84 -33.49 1.65
N SER A 289 33.33 -34.41 0.81
CA SER A 289 33.26 -34.19 -0.64
C SER A 289 32.36 -33.03 -1.02
N TYR A 290 31.27 -32.80 -0.28
CA TYR A 290 30.38 -31.67 -0.51
C TYR A 290 31.07 -30.32 -0.27
N PHE A 291 31.82 -30.19 0.83
CA PHE A 291 32.54 -28.96 1.13
C PHE A 291 33.77 -28.74 0.24
N GLU A 292 34.37 -29.81 -0.26
CA GLU A 292 35.48 -29.74 -1.21
C GLU A 292 34.99 -29.25 -2.58
N GLN A 293 33.84 -29.72 -3.06
CA GLN A 293 33.18 -29.20 -4.27
C GLN A 293 32.78 -27.72 -4.15
N LEU A 294 32.29 -27.30 -2.97
CA LEU A 294 31.94 -25.91 -2.70
C LEU A 294 33.15 -24.97 -2.64
N ALA A 295 34.36 -25.49 -2.43
CA ALA A 295 35.58 -24.70 -2.39
C ALA A 295 36.28 -24.60 -3.76
N GLU A 296 35.89 -25.43 -4.73
CA GLU A 296 36.36 -25.37 -6.12
C GLU A 296 35.50 -24.47 -7.02
N GLU A 297 34.39 -23.91 -6.50
CA GLU A 297 33.55 -22.89 -7.14
C GLU A 297 33.98 -21.46 -6.77
#